data_AF-A0A165UB40-F1
#
_entry.id   AF-A0A165UB40-F1
#
_cell.length_a   1.000
_cell.length_b   1.000
_cell.length_c   1.000
_cell.angle_alpha   90.00
_cell.angle_beta   90.00
_cell.angle_gamma   90.00
#
_symmetry.space_group_name_H-M   'P 1'
#
loop_
_entity.id
_entity.type
_entity.pdbx_description
1 polymer ?
#
loop_
_entity_poly.entity_id
_entity_poly.type
_entity_poly.pdbx_seq_one_letter_code
_entity_poly.pdbx_strand_id
1 'polypeptide(L)'
;MPDQAGTDAPGRDLPVPGSTNVVKNPQQTDRPLFIFSTPKINLSMALHRRANRWYIVWGRAYGMAVTRWVSSLNSPRPTDPPTTAPPKGLEHLNHRFWFNPSCEENAEEFLQDLLSATKPFIKVTGNSRREKAGRDPKNEVEIDARQVEILVSDEELSRKCSYCGTWESDGDERRWYKVEDGVDPVYWCGYCSKFERRGLWSILTDIPRNPDSKPDYF
;
A
#
# COMPACT_ATOMS: atom_id res chain seq x y z
N MET A 1 38.54 29.72 -41.22
CA MET A 1 37.88 28.52 -40.68
C MET A 1 38.91 27.80 -39.82
N PRO A 2 38.68 27.78 -38.51
CA PRO A 2 38.30 26.52 -37.87
C PRO A 2 37.06 26.65 -36.97
N ASP A 3 36.30 25.57 -36.92
CA ASP A 3 35.20 25.28 -36.00
C ASP A 3 35.71 25.09 -34.56
N GLN A 4 35.01 25.66 -33.59
CA GLN A 4 34.91 25.08 -32.25
C GLN A 4 33.48 25.18 -31.75
N ALA A 5 32.81 24.03 -31.76
CA ALA A 5 31.60 23.74 -31.00
C ALA A 5 32.00 23.30 -29.57
N GLY A 6 31.26 23.76 -28.57
CA GLY A 6 31.40 23.35 -27.19
C GLY A 6 30.23 23.87 -26.36
N THR A 7 29.16 23.09 -26.35
CA THR A 7 27.87 23.32 -25.68
C THR A 7 27.98 23.36 -24.16
N ASP A 8 27.57 24.47 -23.55
CA ASP A 8 27.15 24.54 -22.15
C ASP A 8 25.82 23.82 -21.97
N ALA A 9 25.79 22.77 -21.15
CA ALA A 9 24.55 22.18 -20.65
C ALA A 9 24.28 22.73 -19.24
N PRO A 10 23.15 23.41 -18.99
CA PRO A 10 22.78 23.79 -17.63
C PRO A 10 22.35 22.54 -16.86
N GLY A 11 22.98 22.34 -15.69
CA GLY A 11 22.65 21.31 -14.74
C GLY A 11 21.17 21.32 -14.40
N ARG A 12 20.51 20.18 -14.60
CA ARG A 12 19.17 19.94 -14.08
C ARG A 12 19.30 19.72 -12.58
N ASP A 13 19.03 20.76 -11.81
CA ASP A 13 18.73 20.64 -10.39
C ASP A 13 17.54 19.68 -10.25
N LEU A 14 17.81 18.46 -9.77
CA LEU A 14 16.77 17.57 -9.31
C LEU A 14 16.16 18.19 -8.05
N PRO A 15 14.82 18.35 -7.98
CA PRO A 15 14.19 18.85 -6.77
C PRO A 15 14.48 17.89 -5.62
N VAL A 16 15.16 18.41 -4.59
CA VAL A 16 15.30 17.75 -3.28
C VAL A 16 13.88 17.49 -2.75
N PRO A 17 13.50 16.25 -2.41
CA PRO A 17 12.21 15.97 -1.83
C PRO A 17 12.07 16.78 -0.54
N GLY A 18 11.03 17.62 -0.50
CA GLY A 18 10.75 18.52 0.61
C GLY A 18 10.65 17.77 1.94
N SER A 19 11.22 18.38 2.97
CA SER A 19 11.15 18.01 4.38
C SER A 19 9.80 17.40 4.77
N THR A 20 9.78 16.09 5.04
CA THR A 20 8.63 15.41 5.62
C THR A 20 8.52 15.75 7.11
N ASN A 21 7.32 16.11 7.56
CA ASN A 21 7.07 16.49 8.94
C ASN A 21 7.09 15.24 9.83
N VAL A 22 8.25 14.93 10.41
CA VAL A 22 8.36 13.91 11.46
C VAL A 22 7.42 14.29 12.61
N VAL A 23 6.52 13.38 12.99
CA VAL A 23 5.55 13.64 14.05
C VAL A 23 6.31 13.63 15.38
N LYS A 24 6.42 14.79 16.03
CA LYS A 24 7.17 14.96 17.30
C LYS A 24 6.66 14.08 18.46
N ASN A 25 5.47 13.47 18.31
CA ASN A 25 4.93 12.46 19.20
C ASN A 25 4.17 11.41 18.38
N PRO A 26 4.69 10.19 18.23
CA PRO A 26 4.04 9.16 17.42
C PRO A 26 2.64 8.89 17.95
N GLN A 27 1.62 9.23 17.14
CA GLN A 27 0.23 9.00 17.52
C GLN A 27 -0.10 7.52 17.34
N GLN A 28 -0.63 6.93 18.41
CA GLN A 28 -1.23 5.61 18.37
C GLN A 28 -2.73 5.81 18.13
N THR A 29 -3.28 5.13 17.12
CA THR A 29 -4.72 5.18 16.84
C THR A 29 -5.45 4.22 17.76
N ASP A 30 -6.61 4.61 18.27
CA ASP A 30 -7.44 3.74 19.12
C ASP A 30 -8.34 2.78 18.32
N ARG A 31 -8.48 2.99 17.01
CA ARG A 31 -9.28 2.10 16.18
C ARG A 31 -8.61 0.72 16.00
N PRO A 32 -9.36 -0.38 16.20
CA PRO A 32 -8.82 -1.73 16.06
C PRO A 32 -8.53 -2.06 14.59
N LEU A 33 -7.74 -3.13 14.37
CA LEU A 33 -7.54 -3.69 13.04
C LEU A 33 -8.86 -4.22 12.48
N PHE A 34 -9.20 -3.79 11.27
CA PHE A 34 -10.32 -4.38 10.55
C PHE A 34 -9.95 -5.79 10.09
N ILE A 35 -10.64 -6.77 10.67
CA ILE A 35 -10.51 -8.19 10.34
C ILE A 35 -11.79 -8.70 9.70
N PHE A 36 -11.61 -9.43 8.60
CA PHE A 36 -12.67 -10.12 7.88
C PHE A 36 -12.23 -11.53 7.47
N SER A 37 -13.19 -12.30 6.99
CA SER A 37 -12.99 -13.57 6.30
C SER A 37 -14.00 -13.67 5.17
N THR A 38 -13.83 -14.61 4.25
CA THR A 38 -14.79 -14.85 3.17
C THR A 38 -15.37 -16.26 3.27
N PRO A 39 -16.53 -16.53 2.65
CA PRO A 39 -17.11 -17.87 2.66
C PRO A 39 -16.15 -18.95 2.15
N LYS A 40 -15.31 -18.64 1.15
CA LYS A 40 -14.31 -19.58 0.65
C LYS A 40 -13.05 -19.63 1.51
N ILE A 41 -12.57 -18.46 1.94
CA ILE A 41 -11.35 -18.32 2.73
C ILE A 41 -11.79 -18.02 4.17
N ASN A 42 -12.09 -19.09 4.91
CA ASN A 42 -12.47 -19.05 6.32
C ASN A 42 -11.26 -18.82 7.24
N LEU A 43 -10.42 -17.85 6.89
CA LEU A 43 -9.23 -17.43 7.62
C LEU A 43 -9.30 -15.94 7.90
N SER A 44 -8.75 -15.52 9.05
CA SER A 44 -8.61 -14.11 9.41
C SER A 44 -7.72 -13.40 8.39
N MET A 45 -8.27 -12.36 7.76
CA MET A 45 -7.65 -11.50 6.75
C MET A 45 -7.81 -10.03 7.14
N ALA A 46 -6.92 -9.18 6.64
CA ALA A 46 -6.92 -7.73 6.80
C ALA A 46 -6.58 -7.04 5.48
N LEU A 47 -6.89 -5.75 5.39
CA LEU A 47 -6.54 -4.92 4.24
C LEU A 47 -5.26 -4.16 4.48
N HIS A 48 -4.45 -4.04 3.45
CA HIS A 48 -3.30 -3.14 3.44
C HIS A 48 -3.32 -2.24 2.21
N ARG A 49 -2.83 -1.01 2.41
CA ARG A 49 -2.60 -0.04 1.35
C ARG A 49 -1.15 0.40 1.35
N ARG A 50 -0.57 0.49 0.16
CA ARG A 50 0.71 1.16 -0.08
C ARG A 50 0.58 2.00 -1.35
N ALA A 51 0.62 3.32 -1.23
CA ALA A 51 0.37 4.24 -2.34
C ALA A 51 -0.99 3.97 -2.99
N ASN A 52 -0.99 3.69 -4.29
CA ASN A 52 -2.17 3.34 -5.07
C ASN A 52 -2.46 1.84 -5.15
N ARG A 53 -1.75 0.99 -4.38
CA ARG A 53 -1.94 -0.46 -4.37
C ARG A 53 -2.66 -0.94 -3.12
N TRP A 54 -3.55 -1.89 -3.31
CA TRP A 54 -4.36 -2.52 -2.29
C TRP A 54 -4.10 -4.01 -2.25
N TYR A 55 -4.01 -4.53 -1.02
CA TYR A 55 -3.64 -5.92 -0.79
C TYR A 55 -4.53 -6.52 0.29
N ILE A 56 -4.76 -7.83 0.16
CA ILE A 56 -5.22 -8.65 1.27
C ILE A 56 -3.99 -9.29 1.90
N VAL A 57 -3.94 -9.21 3.22
CA VAL A 57 -2.93 -9.87 4.05
C VAL A 57 -3.61 -10.74 5.08
N TRP A 58 -2.89 -11.72 5.60
CA TRP A 58 -3.36 -12.51 6.73
C TRP A 58 -3.61 -11.59 7.93
N GLY A 59 -4.71 -11.76 8.65
CA GLY A 59 -5.03 -10.98 9.85
C GLY A 59 -4.16 -11.38 11.05
N ARG A 60 -3.78 -12.65 11.14
CA ARG A 60 -2.96 -13.22 12.23
C ARG A 60 -1.73 -13.97 11.75
N ALA A 61 -0.67 -14.03 12.53
CA ALA A 61 0.51 -14.82 12.18
C ALA A 61 0.13 -16.31 12.06
N TYR A 62 0.18 -16.85 10.84
CA TYR A 62 0.04 -18.28 10.59
C TYR A 62 1.44 -18.87 10.48
N GLY A 63 1.83 -19.73 11.43
CA GLY A 63 3.19 -20.29 11.51
C GLY A 63 3.63 -21.11 10.29
N MET A 64 2.70 -21.45 9.38
CA MET A 64 2.96 -22.17 8.13
C MET A 64 3.01 -21.27 6.91
N ALA A 65 2.64 -19.99 7.02
CA ALA A 65 2.61 -19.09 5.88
C ALA A 65 4.01 -18.51 5.64
N VAL A 66 4.56 -18.76 4.45
CA VAL A 66 5.86 -18.20 4.01
C VAL A 66 5.79 -16.66 3.97
N THR A 67 4.63 -16.11 3.61
CA THR A 67 4.39 -14.67 3.53
C THR A 67 3.09 -14.30 4.23
N ARG A 68 3.00 -13.02 4.66
CA ARG A 68 1.77 -12.43 5.19
C ARG A 68 0.80 -11.99 4.08
N TRP A 69 1.27 -11.97 2.84
CA TRP A 69 0.53 -11.50 1.67
C TRP A 69 -0.39 -12.61 1.15
N VAL A 70 -1.64 -12.27 0.85
CA VAL A 70 -2.63 -13.20 0.31
C VAL A 70 -2.82 -12.95 -1.18
N SER A 71 -3.17 -11.71 -1.55
CA SER A 71 -3.46 -11.35 -2.94
C SER A 71 -3.40 -9.83 -3.12
N SER A 72 -3.16 -9.40 -4.36
CA SER A 72 -3.27 -8.00 -4.79
C SER A 72 -4.67 -7.72 -5.31
N LEU A 73 -5.30 -6.66 -4.85
CA LEU A 73 -6.65 -6.27 -5.29
C LEU A 73 -6.63 -5.44 -6.58
N ASN A 74 -5.49 -4.83 -6.90
CA ASN A 74 -5.35 -4.04 -8.11
C ASN A 74 -3.93 -4.03 -8.67
N SER A 75 -3.82 -3.57 -9.92
CA SER A 75 -2.56 -3.30 -10.59
C SER A 75 -2.63 -1.92 -11.25
N PRO A 76 -2.25 -0.85 -10.53
CA PRO A 76 -2.32 0.52 -11.02
C PRO A 76 -1.51 0.72 -12.31
N ARG A 77 -2.06 1.51 -13.23
CA ARG A 77 -1.39 1.91 -14.47
C ARG A 77 -0.48 3.11 -14.23
N PRO A 78 0.52 3.36 -15.10
CA PRO A 78 1.33 4.57 -15.04
C PRO A 78 0.53 5.88 -15.14
N THR A 79 -0.65 5.83 -15.76
CA THR A 79 -1.57 6.97 -15.90
C THR A 79 -2.53 7.11 -14.72
N ASP A 80 -2.57 6.15 -13.81
CA ASP A 80 -3.42 6.23 -12.63
C ASP A 80 -2.78 7.17 -11.59
N PRO A 81 -3.59 7.82 -10.73
CA PRO A 81 -3.06 8.66 -9.67
C PRO A 81 -2.07 7.91 -8.77
N PRO A 82 -1.05 8.59 -8.21
CA PRO A 82 -0.04 7.97 -7.35
C PRO A 82 -0.62 7.45 -6.02
N THR A 83 -1.81 7.89 -5.64
CA THR A 83 -2.53 7.46 -4.45
C THR A 83 -3.99 7.18 -4.76
N THR A 84 -4.60 6.30 -3.97
CA THR A 84 -6.05 6.08 -3.97
C THR A 84 -6.76 6.87 -2.87
N ALA A 85 -6.01 7.66 -2.10
CA ALA A 85 -6.57 8.56 -1.09
C ALA A 85 -7.48 9.62 -1.74
N PRO A 86 -8.56 10.02 -1.04
CA PRO A 86 -9.39 11.12 -1.49
C PRO A 86 -8.56 12.39 -1.72
N PRO A 87 -8.92 13.22 -2.72
CA PRO A 87 -8.32 14.53 -2.88
C PRO A 87 -8.49 15.40 -1.62
N LYS A 88 -7.54 16.32 -1.41
CA LYS A 88 -7.62 17.30 -0.32
C LYS A 88 -8.92 18.11 -0.42
N GLY A 89 -9.62 18.29 0.71
CA GLY A 89 -10.95 18.90 0.79
C GLY A 89 -12.11 17.93 0.56
N LEU A 90 -11.83 16.68 0.19
CA LEU A 90 -12.81 15.61 0.01
C LEU A 90 -12.48 14.39 0.89
N GLU A 91 -11.88 14.62 2.06
CA GLU A 91 -11.45 13.57 2.99
C GLU A 91 -12.62 12.74 3.56
N HIS A 92 -13.85 13.22 3.40
CA HIS A 92 -15.07 12.48 3.73
C HIS A 92 -15.39 11.37 2.72
N LEU A 93 -14.74 11.36 1.55
CA LEU A 93 -14.91 10.29 0.57
C LEU A 93 -14.04 9.09 0.94
N ASN A 94 -14.44 7.93 0.45
CA ASN A 94 -13.71 6.70 0.61
C ASN A 94 -12.64 6.53 -0.47
N HIS A 95 -11.63 5.70 -0.16
CA HIS A 95 -10.64 5.30 -1.15
C HIS A 95 -11.30 4.52 -2.30
N ARG A 96 -10.80 4.74 -3.51
CA ARG A 96 -11.28 4.04 -4.71
C ARG A 96 -10.11 3.53 -5.53
N PHE A 97 -10.27 2.33 -6.08
CA PHE A 97 -9.29 1.73 -6.97
C PHE A 97 -9.99 0.97 -8.10
N TRP A 98 -9.24 0.64 -9.14
CA TRP A 98 -9.72 -0.16 -10.26
C TRP A 98 -9.36 -1.63 -10.01
N PHE A 99 -10.37 -2.45 -9.78
CA PHE A 99 -10.21 -3.90 -9.67
C PHE A 99 -9.99 -4.48 -11.06
N ASN A 100 -8.86 -5.18 -11.22
CA ASN A 100 -8.48 -5.77 -12.49
C ASN A 100 -8.73 -7.29 -12.44
N PRO A 101 -9.69 -7.82 -13.21
CA PRO A 101 -10.04 -9.24 -13.19
C PRO A 101 -8.99 -10.17 -13.82
N SER A 102 -7.84 -9.64 -14.25
CA SER A 102 -6.75 -10.44 -14.83
C SER A 102 -5.57 -10.62 -13.89
N CYS A 103 -5.63 -10.05 -12.67
CA CYS A 103 -4.58 -10.21 -11.68
C CYS A 103 -4.57 -11.59 -11.02
N GLU A 104 -5.70 -12.31 -11.06
CA GLU A 104 -5.89 -13.61 -10.42
C GLU A 104 -6.67 -14.55 -11.34
N GLU A 105 -6.37 -15.86 -11.27
CA GLU A 105 -7.24 -16.87 -11.86
C GLU A 105 -8.60 -16.82 -11.12
N ASN A 106 -9.72 -16.77 -11.86
CA ASN A 106 -11.07 -16.62 -11.30
C ASN A 106 -11.33 -15.29 -10.57
N ALA A 107 -10.74 -14.17 -11.02
CA ALA A 107 -10.88 -12.89 -10.34
C ALA A 107 -12.33 -12.39 -10.15
N GLU A 108 -13.28 -12.73 -11.04
CA GLU A 108 -14.69 -12.40 -10.81
C GLU A 108 -15.24 -13.20 -9.61
N GLU A 109 -14.94 -14.49 -9.55
CA GLU A 109 -15.32 -15.36 -8.43
C GLU A 109 -14.68 -14.90 -7.12
N PHE A 110 -13.46 -14.37 -7.20
CA PHE A 110 -12.74 -13.74 -6.10
C PHE A 110 -13.43 -12.44 -5.67
N LEU A 111 -13.78 -11.54 -6.61
CA LEU A 111 -14.50 -10.32 -6.29
C LEU A 111 -15.85 -10.62 -5.61
N GLN A 112 -16.60 -11.61 -6.09
CA GLN A 112 -17.86 -12.02 -5.45
C GLN A 112 -17.64 -12.56 -4.03
N ASP A 113 -16.55 -13.30 -3.81
CA ASP A 113 -16.17 -13.80 -2.49
C ASP A 113 -15.82 -12.64 -1.53
N LEU A 114 -15.10 -11.62 -2.01
CA LEU A 114 -14.80 -10.40 -1.24
C LEU A 114 -16.06 -9.57 -0.92
N LEU A 115 -16.99 -9.46 -1.88
CA LEU A 115 -18.28 -8.79 -1.66
C LEU A 115 -19.16 -9.55 -0.66
N SER A 116 -18.93 -10.87 -0.52
CA SER A 116 -19.63 -11.76 0.42
C SER A 116 -18.88 -11.91 1.75
N ALA A 117 -17.86 -11.09 2.02
CA ALA A 117 -17.08 -11.17 3.25
C ALA A 117 -17.97 -11.03 4.50
N THR A 118 -17.54 -11.65 5.60
CA THR A 118 -18.26 -11.64 6.89
C THR A 118 -18.54 -10.24 7.41
N LYS A 119 -17.72 -9.26 7.00
CA LYS A 119 -17.90 -7.84 7.26
C LYS A 119 -17.70 -7.08 5.96
N PRO A 120 -18.69 -6.31 5.48
CA PRO A 120 -18.54 -5.53 4.26
C PRO A 120 -17.40 -4.51 4.38
N PHE A 121 -16.45 -4.56 3.45
CA PHE A 121 -15.31 -3.63 3.41
C PHE A 121 -15.09 -3.03 2.01
N ILE A 122 -15.77 -3.55 0.99
CA ILE A 122 -15.76 -3.04 -0.37
C ILE A 122 -17.18 -2.90 -0.91
N LYS A 123 -17.35 -2.03 -1.89
CA LYS A 123 -18.50 -2.01 -2.80
C LYS A 123 -18.06 -1.64 -4.21
N VAL A 124 -18.82 -2.06 -5.21
CA VAL A 124 -18.63 -1.63 -6.61
C VAL A 124 -19.36 -0.29 -6.81
N THR A 125 -18.72 0.69 -7.47
CA THR A 125 -19.31 2.04 -7.63
C THR A 125 -20.22 2.18 -8.86
N GLY A 126 -20.21 1.20 -9.75
CA GLY A 126 -20.88 1.23 -11.06
C GLY A 126 -20.02 1.82 -12.18
N ASN A 127 -18.88 2.45 -11.86
CA ASN A 127 -17.94 2.89 -12.88
C ASN A 127 -17.11 1.70 -13.39
N SER A 128 -16.90 1.66 -14.71
CA SER A 128 -16.01 0.71 -15.35
C SER A 128 -15.10 1.40 -16.36
N ARG A 129 -13.98 0.75 -16.71
CA ARG A 129 -13.08 1.21 -17.77
C ARG A 129 -12.47 0.02 -18.49
N ARG A 130 -12.25 0.17 -19.80
CA ARG A 130 -11.51 -0.83 -20.58
C ARG A 130 -10.02 -0.76 -20.27
N GLU A 131 -9.44 -1.91 -19.99
CA GLU A 131 -8.01 -2.10 -19.83
C GLU A 131 -7.53 -3.20 -20.77
N LYS A 132 -6.26 -3.14 -21.16
CA LYS A 132 -5.60 -4.26 -21.82
C LYS A 132 -4.88 -5.07 -20.75
N ALA A 133 -5.15 -6.35 -20.69
CA ALA A 133 -4.53 -7.26 -19.75
C ALA A 133 -3.89 -8.44 -20.47
N GLY A 134 -2.68 -8.79 -20.03
CA GLY A 134 -1.87 -9.85 -20.62
C GLY A 134 -0.42 -9.65 -20.21
N ARG A 135 0.28 -10.72 -19.83
CA ARG A 135 1.72 -10.64 -19.54
C ARG A 135 2.56 -10.46 -20.80
N ASP A 136 2.04 -10.89 -21.95
CA ASP A 136 2.66 -10.75 -23.26
C ASP A 136 1.91 -9.67 -24.07
N PRO A 137 2.59 -8.62 -24.54
CA PRO A 137 2.02 -7.61 -25.43
C PRO A 137 1.31 -8.18 -26.67
N LYS A 138 1.70 -9.39 -27.10
CA LYS A 138 1.10 -10.07 -28.26
C LYS A 138 -0.22 -10.79 -27.94
N ASN A 139 -0.53 -11.01 -26.66
CA ASN A 139 -1.73 -11.69 -26.17
C ASN A 139 -2.53 -10.79 -25.22
N GLU A 140 -2.52 -9.48 -25.45
CA GLU A 140 -3.34 -8.54 -24.68
C GLU A 140 -4.83 -8.78 -24.99
N VAL A 141 -5.60 -9.03 -23.94
CA VAL A 141 -7.05 -9.14 -23.97
C VAL A 141 -7.64 -7.84 -23.42
N GLU A 142 -8.65 -7.29 -24.09
CA GLU A 142 -9.43 -6.19 -23.51
C GLU A 142 -10.31 -6.73 -22.38
N ILE A 143 -10.19 -6.12 -21.21
CA ILE A 143 -10.97 -6.42 -20.01
C ILE A 143 -11.71 -5.19 -19.53
N ASP A 144 -12.81 -5.40 -18.83
CA ASP A 144 -13.56 -4.32 -18.17
C ASP A 144 -13.19 -4.28 -16.68
N ALA A 145 -12.34 -3.33 -16.31
CA ALA A 145 -11.95 -3.10 -14.93
C ALA A 145 -13.04 -2.30 -14.21
N ARG A 146 -13.48 -2.80 -13.05
CA ARG A 146 -14.54 -2.15 -12.26
C ARG A 146 -13.94 -1.30 -11.17
N GLN A 147 -14.51 -0.12 -10.94
CA GLN A 147 -14.09 0.70 -9.80
C GLN A 147 -14.73 0.16 -8.52
N VAL A 148 -13.88 -0.04 -7.52
CA VAL A 148 -14.23 -0.51 -6.19
C VAL A 148 -13.93 0.60 -5.18
N GLU A 149 -14.83 0.78 -4.22
CA GLU A 149 -14.71 1.71 -3.09
C GLU A 149 -14.48 0.93 -1.80
N ILE A 150 -13.48 1.35 -1.01
CA ILE A 150 -13.15 0.78 0.30
C ILE A 150 -14.03 1.44 1.37
N LEU A 151 -14.68 0.65 2.21
CA LEU A 151 -15.59 1.10 3.27
C LEU A 151 -14.92 1.17 4.65
N VAL A 152 -13.62 0.88 4.71
CA VAL A 152 -12.81 0.82 5.92
C VAL A 152 -11.93 2.07 5.99
N SER A 153 -11.79 2.66 7.17
CA SER A 153 -10.96 3.84 7.34
C SER A 153 -9.46 3.51 7.35
N ASP A 154 -8.61 4.47 6.96
CA ASP A 154 -7.15 4.31 6.95
C ASP A 154 -6.57 3.89 8.31
N GLU A 155 -7.23 4.28 9.41
CA GLU A 155 -6.83 3.92 10.78
C GLU A 155 -7.01 2.43 11.08
N GLU A 156 -7.96 1.77 10.43
CA GLU A 156 -8.32 0.37 10.64
C GLU A 156 -7.54 -0.58 9.73
N LEU A 157 -6.80 -0.07 8.73
CA LEU A 157 -5.99 -0.88 7.82
C LEU A 157 -4.80 -1.53 8.53
N SER A 158 -4.36 -2.69 8.04
CA SER A 158 -3.11 -3.32 8.45
C SER A 158 -1.92 -2.45 8.06
N ARG A 159 -1.01 -2.26 9.01
CA ARG A 159 0.24 -1.51 8.80
C ARG A 159 1.41 -2.46 8.52
N LYS A 160 2.40 -1.99 7.77
CA LYS A 160 3.71 -2.63 7.59
C LYS A 160 4.76 -1.75 8.25
N CYS A 161 5.66 -2.32 9.04
CA CYS A 161 6.62 -1.55 9.82
C CYS A 161 7.70 -1.11 8.86
N SER A 162 7.88 0.20 8.68
CA SER A 162 8.88 0.70 7.72
C SER A 162 10.32 0.44 8.15
N TYR A 163 10.54 0.06 9.41
CA TYR A 163 11.86 -0.31 9.94
C TYR A 163 12.16 -1.79 9.74
N CYS A 164 11.38 -2.70 10.34
CA CYS A 164 11.66 -4.14 10.32
C CYS A 164 10.89 -4.90 9.23
N GLY A 165 9.99 -4.26 8.49
CA GLY A 165 9.16 -4.89 7.46
C GLY A 165 8.09 -5.85 7.98
N THR A 166 7.96 -6.04 9.30
CA THR A 166 6.92 -6.89 9.88
C THR A 166 5.53 -6.35 9.51
N TRP A 167 4.51 -7.21 9.58
CA TRP A 167 3.09 -6.85 9.38
C TRP A 167 2.33 -6.80 10.69
N GLU A 168 1.44 -5.82 10.83
CA GLU A 168 0.52 -5.72 11.95
C GLU A 168 -0.45 -6.91 11.92
N SER A 169 -0.87 -7.34 13.10
CA SER A 169 -1.73 -8.49 13.31
C SER A 169 -2.80 -8.20 14.35
N ASP A 170 -3.87 -8.98 14.31
CA ASP A 170 -4.95 -8.92 15.31
C ASP A 170 -4.52 -9.39 16.71
N GLY A 171 -3.37 -10.06 16.82
CA GLY A 171 -2.74 -10.45 18.09
C GLY A 171 -1.82 -9.38 18.69
N ASP A 172 -1.55 -8.28 18.00
CA ASP A 172 -0.75 -7.19 18.55
C ASP A 172 -1.54 -6.47 19.66
N GLU A 173 -0.93 -6.29 20.83
CA GLU A 173 -1.57 -5.61 21.97
C GLU A 173 -1.99 -4.17 21.64
N ARG A 174 -1.32 -3.56 20.66
CA ARG A 174 -1.43 -2.15 20.32
C ARG A 174 -1.26 -1.93 18.83
N ARG A 175 -2.02 -0.98 18.32
CA ARG A 175 -1.85 -0.42 16.98
C ARG A 175 -0.44 0.15 16.81
N TRP A 176 0.08 0.07 15.60
CA TRP A 176 1.43 0.53 15.31
C TRP A 176 1.52 2.05 15.28
N TYR A 177 2.66 2.59 15.70
CA TYR A 177 2.86 4.02 15.88
C TYR A 177 3.05 4.72 14.54
N LYS A 178 2.26 5.76 14.26
CA LYS A 178 2.48 6.63 13.10
C LYS A 178 3.66 7.56 13.40
N VAL A 179 4.74 7.46 12.61
CA VAL A 179 5.97 8.25 12.81
C VAL A 179 6.09 9.39 11.78
N GLU A 180 5.50 9.20 10.60
CA GLU A 180 5.42 10.21 9.55
C GLU A 180 3.99 10.23 9.03
N ASP A 181 3.42 11.43 8.92
CA ASP A 181 2.10 11.64 8.36
C ASP A 181 2.20 12.06 6.89
N GLY A 182 1.12 11.86 6.14
CA GLY A 182 1.09 12.19 4.72
C GLY A 182 0.11 11.31 3.95
N VAL A 183 0.22 11.36 2.63
CA VAL A 183 -0.62 10.56 1.73
C VAL A 183 -0.39 9.05 1.93
N ASP A 184 0.85 8.67 2.25
CA ASP A 184 1.22 7.30 2.62
C ASP A 184 1.97 7.33 3.96
N PRO A 185 1.24 7.28 5.08
CA PRO A 185 1.86 7.41 6.40
C PRO A 185 2.84 6.26 6.69
N VAL A 186 3.89 6.58 7.45
CA VAL A 186 4.93 5.64 7.87
C VAL A 186 4.61 5.18 9.29
N TYR A 187 4.68 3.86 9.50
CA TYR A 187 4.34 3.26 10.79
C TYR A 187 5.45 2.36 11.31
N TRP A 188 5.69 2.38 12.62
CA TRP A 188 6.58 1.42 13.28
C TRP A 188 5.86 0.57 14.31
N CYS A 189 6.27 -0.70 14.41
CA CYS A 189 5.79 -1.60 15.45
C CYS A 189 6.26 -1.14 16.84
N GLY A 190 5.62 -1.65 17.89
CA GLY A 190 5.93 -1.28 19.27
C GLY A 190 7.36 -1.62 19.73
N TYR A 191 8.04 -2.55 19.06
CA TYR A 191 9.45 -2.82 19.29
C TYR A 191 10.34 -1.74 18.66
N CYS A 192 10.12 -1.44 17.38
CA CYS A 192 10.92 -0.48 16.62
C CYS A 192 10.76 0.96 17.11
N SER A 193 9.56 1.35 17.55
CA SER A 193 9.29 2.69 18.10
C SER A 193 10.09 3.00 19.38
N LYS A 194 10.57 1.97 20.10
CA LYS A 194 11.45 2.17 21.27
C LYS A 194 12.85 2.65 20.90
N PHE A 195 13.34 2.35 19.68
CA PHE A 195 14.63 2.85 19.22
C PHE A 195 14.56 4.32 18.78
N GLU A 196 13.40 4.79 18.29
CA GLU A 196 13.16 6.21 18.00
C GLU A 196 13.43 7.09 19.21
N ARG A 197 12.79 6.71 20.32
CA ARG A 197 12.79 7.48 21.57
C ARG A 197 14.16 7.58 22.22
N ARG A 198 15.12 6.76 21.76
CA ARG A 198 16.50 6.76 22.24
C ARG A 198 17.42 7.67 21.43
N GLY A 199 16.90 8.41 20.44
CA GLY A 199 17.70 9.34 19.64
C GLY A 199 18.72 8.66 18.71
N LEU A 200 18.57 7.35 18.46
CA LEU A 200 19.47 6.58 17.60
C LEU A 200 19.30 6.86 16.09
N TRP A 201 18.36 7.74 15.72
CA TRP A 201 18.08 8.07 14.32
C TRP A 201 19.22 8.82 13.63
N SER A 202 19.87 9.74 14.34
CA SER A 202 21.02 10.47 13.78
C SER A 202 22.21 9.56 13.48
N ILE A 203 22.28 8.37 14.07
CA ILE A 203 23.37 7.41 13.85
C ILE A 203 23.03 6.42 12.71
N LEU A 204 21.74 6.19 12.44
CA LEU A 204 21.29 5.22 11.44
C LEU A 204 21.01 5.83 10.06
N THR A 205 20.78 7.14 9.96
CA THR A 205 20.73 7.84 8.65
C THR A 205 22.09 7.91 7.96
N ASP A 206 23.18 7.71 8.71
CA ASP A 206 24.56 7.63 8.21
C ASP A 206 25.00 6.19 7.87
N ILE A 207 24.14 5.18 8.12
CA ILE A 207 24.40 3.84 7.60
C ILE A 207 23.99 3.84 6.13
N PRO A 208 24.91 3.59 5.19
CA PRO A 208 24.55 3.46 3.79
C PRO A 208 23.45 2.41 3.68
N ARG A 209 22.29 2.83 3.16
CA ARG A 209 21.25 1.88 2.74
C ARG A 209 21.95 0.86 1.84
N ASN A 210 21.96 -0.40 2.24
CA ASN A 210 22.60 -1.43 1.45
C ASN A 210 21.98 -1.39 0.04
N PRO A 211 22.73 -1.01 -1.00
CA PRO A 211 22.19 -0.97 -2.36
C PRO A 211 21.76 -2.37 -2.84
N ASP A 212 22.21 -3.43 -2.15
CA ASP A 212 21.82 -4.82 -2.41
C ASP A 212 20.55 -5.26 -1.68
N SER A 213 19.93 -4.43 -0.82
CA SER A 213 18.54 -4.68 -0.44
C SER A 213 17.70 -4.36 -1.66
N LYS A 214 17.48 -5.39 -2.50
CA LYS A 214 16.53 -5.32 -3.60
C LYS A 214 15.25 -4.67 -3.07
N PRO A 215 14.65 -3.72 -3.80
CA PRO A 215 13.26 -3.40 -3.54
C PRO A 215 12.52 -4.73 -3.62
N ASP A 216 11.73 -5.06 -2.60
CA ASP A 216 10.74 -6.12 -2.73
C ASP A 216 9.79 -5.67 -3.86
N TYR A 217 10.17 -5.97 -5.10
CA TYR A 217 9.37 -5.83 -6.30
C TYR A 217 8.46 -7.05 -6.39
N PHE A 218 7.55 -7.23 -5.44
CA PHE A 218 6.44 -8.17 -5.55
C PHE A 218 5.22 -7.60 -4.81
#